data_AF-M0CFK5-F1
#
_entry.id   AF-M0CFK5-F1
#
_cell.length_a   1.000
_cell.length_b   1.000
_cell.length_c   1.000
_cell.angle_alpha   90.00
_cell.angle_beta   90.00
_cell.angle_gamma   90.00
#
_symmetry.space_group_name_H-M   'P 1'
#
loop_
_entity.id
_entity.type
_entity.pdbx_description
1 polymer ?
#
loop_
_entity_poly.entity_id
_entity_poly.type
_entity_poly.pdbx_seq_one_letter_code
_entity_poly.pdbx_strand_id
1 'polypeptide(L)'
;DVQDLTSPDGSVGGYAYDTILAKDYITANRIRRKIQVQLDEAMAPYDAVVLPNRALGGAANIAGLPGISIPNGFDDEGVPTALIFTGRAFADLKLAEIAKEYQSRTEGLDYTELLEMPVYQDEDAGAASS
;
A
#
# COMPACT_ATOMS: atom_id res chain seq x y z
N ASP A 1 -1.55 30.77 -1.68
CA ASP A 1 -2.45 30.29 -0.62
C ASP A 1 -3.17 29.04 -1.16
N VAL A 2 -3.71 28.13 -0.34
CA VAL A 2 -4.49 26.97 -0.86
C VAL A 2 -5.69 27.46 -1.70
N GLN A 3 -6.13 28.68 -1.40
CA GLN A 3 -7.08 29.49 -2.16
C GLN A 3 -6.68 29.80 -3.61
N ASP A 4 -5.38 29.77 -3.92
CA ASP A 4 -4.81 30.20 -5.20
C ASP A 4 -4.47 29.01 -6.12
N LEU A 5 -4.91 27.79 -5.78
CA LEU A 5 -4.70 26.61 -6.62
C LEU A 5 -5.53 26.72 -7.90
N THR A 6 -4.89 26.46 -9.04
CA THR A 6 -5.48 26.67 -10.38
C THR A 6 -6.61 25.69 -10.72
N SER A 7 -6.72 24.56 -10.00
CA SER A 7 -7.83 23.62 -10.16
C SER A 7 -8.79 23.67 -8.95
N PRO A 8 -10.12 23.77 -9.18
CA PRO A 8 -11.12 23.77 -8.10
C PRO A 8 -11.02 22.54 -7.19
N ASP A 9 -10.74 21.37 -7.76
CA ASP A 9 -10.64 20.09 -7.02
C ASP A 9 -9.40 20.00 -6.14
N GLY A 10 -8.32 20.72 -6.50
CA GLY A 10 -7.10 20.80 -5.70
C GLY A 10 -7.28 21.59 -4.40
N SER A 11 -8.24 22.52 -4.37
CA SER A 11 -8.52 23.33 -3.18
C SER A 11 -9.17 22.49 -2.07
N VAL A 12 -10.09 21.59 -2.41
CA VAL A 12 -10.88 20.79 -1.45
C VAL A 12 -9.99 19.91 -0.55
N GLY A 13 -8.93 19.32 -1.11
CA GLY A 13 -7.97 18.50 -0.34
C GLY A 13 -6.97 19.32 0.48
N GLY A 14 -6.54 20.49 -0.02
CA GLY A 14 -5.57 21.34 0.66
C GLY A 14 -6.09 21.97 1.95
N TYR A 15 -7.37 22.38 1.98
CA TYR A 15 -8.00 22.98 3.15
C TYR A 15 -8.02 22.04 4.38
N ALA A 16 -8.19 20.74 4.16
CA ALA A 16 -8.20 19.76 5.25
C ALA A 16 -6.87 19.73 6.01
N TYR A 17 -5.73 19.93 5.32
CA TYR A 17 -4.41 19.98 5.96
C TYR A 17 -4.22 21.23 6.82
N ASP A 18 -4.78 22.38 6.41
CA ASP A 18 -4.71 23.63 7.18
C ASP A 18 -5.60 23.61 8.44
N THR A 19 -6.57 22.69 8.50
CA THR A 19 -7.46 22.54 9.66
C THR A 19 -6.89 21.65 10.77
N ILE A 20 -5.82 20.88 10.52
CA ILE A 20 -5.23 20.04 11.56
C ILE A 20 -4.37 20.88 12.48
N LEU A 21 -4.81 21.03 13.73
CA LEU A 21 -4.05 21.75 14.74
C LEU A 21 -2.72 21.05 15.03
N ALA A 22 -1.67 21.83 15.28
CA ALA A 22 -0.37 21.30 15.71
C ALA A 22 -0.50 20.38 16.94
N LYS A 23 -1.41 20.71 17.87
CA LYS A 23 -1.73 19.87 19.04
C LYS A 23 -2.23 18.48 18.64
N ASP A 24 -3.06 18.40 17.61
CA ASP A 24 -3.64 17.14 17.15
C ASP A 24 -2.58 16.30 16.44
N TYR A 25 -1.70 16.93 15.66
CA TYR A 25 -0.55 16.25 15.05
C TYR A 25 0.40 15.64 16.10
N ILE A 26 0.74 16.38 17.15
CA ILE A 26 1.57 15.85 18.25
C ILE A 26 0.83 14.72 18.99
N THR A 27 -0.48 14.85 19.18
CA THR A 27 -1.30 13.80 19.80
C THR A 27 -1.33 12.54 18.93
N ALA A 28 -1.48 12.68 17.62
CA ALA A 28 -1.40 11.59 16.66
C ALA A 28 -0.04 10.89 16.71
N ASN A 29 1.07 11.63 16.78
CA ASN A 29 2.41 11.02 16.91
C ASN A 29 2.61 10.29 18.25
N ARG A 30 1.98 10.73 19.34
CA ARG A 30 1.98 9.98 20.61
C ARG A 30 1.21 8.66 20.49
N ILE A 31 0.09 8.66 19.75
CA ILE A 31 -0.68 7.44 19.47
C ILE A 31 0.12 6.51 18.56
N ARG A 32 0.76 7.05 17.51
CA ARG A 32 1.67 6.31 16.61
C ARG A 32 2.71 5.50 17.38
N ARG A 33 3.33 6.11 18.41
CA ARG A 33 4.30 5.39 19.25
C ARG A 33 3.70 4.16 19.94
N LYS A 34 2.47 4.24 20.43
CA LYS A 34 1.77 3.11 21.06
C LYS A 34 1.49 2.00 20.06
N ILE A 35 1.03 2.36 18.86
CA ILE A 35 0.80 1.42 17.76
C ILE A 35 2.09 0.69 17.39
N GLN A 36 3.21 1.42 17.27
CA GLN A 36 4.52 0.82 16.97
C GLN A 36 4.96 -0.20 18.01
N VAL A 37 4.79 0.09 19.30
CA VAL A 37 5.14 -0.88 20.37
C VAL A 37 4.29 -2.15 20.25
N GLN A 38 2.97 -1.99 20.11
CA GLN A 38 2.07 -3.14 20.04
C GLN A 38 2.30 -4.00 18.79
N LEU A 39 2.56 -3.37 17.64
CA LEU A 39 2.87 -4.12 16.41
C LEU A 39 4.22 -4.83 16.50
N ASP A 40 5.26 -4.19 17.08
CA ASP A 40 6.56 -4.86 17.26
C ASP A 40 6.44 -6.07 18.20
N GLU A 41 5.67 -5.96 19.29
CA GLU A 41 5.39 -7.08 20.19
C GLU A 41 4.59 -8.19 19.50
N ALA A 42 3.53 -7.84 18.78
CA ALA A 42 2.68 -8.81 18.08
C ALA A 42 3.42 -9.55 16.95
N MET A 43 4.36 -8.87 16.30
CA MET A 43 5.18 -9.43 15.21
C MET A 43 6.47 -10.09 15.72
N ALA A 44 6.84 -9.93 16.99
CA ALA A 44 8.07 -10.50 17.55
C ALA A 44 8.28 -12.00 17.29
N PRO A 45 7.24 -12.88 17.31
CA PRO A 45 7.43 -14.30 17.08
C PRO A 45 7.44 -14.71 15.59
N TYR A 46 7.25 -13.77 14.66
CA TYR A 46 7.14 -14.05 13.22
C TYR A 46 8.21 -13.30 12.42
N ASP A 47 8.74 -13.93 11.37
CA ASP A 47 9.65 -13.26 10.44
C ASP A 47 8.93 -12.26 9.53
N ALA A 48 7.69 -12.59 9.14
CA ALA A 48 6.79 -11.74 8.38
C ALA A 48 5.33 -12.18 8.59
N VAL A 49 4.39 -11.28 8.31
CA VAL A 49 2.95 -11.57 8.22
C VAL A 49 2.48 -11.41 6.78
N VAL A 50 1.59 -12.29 6.33
CA VAL A 50 1.02 -12.27 4.96
C VAL A 50 -0.46 -11.91 4.99
N LEU A 51 -0.87 -11.03 4.09
CA LEU A 51 -2.25 -10.58 3.95
C LEU A 51 -2.64 -10.46 2.46
N PRO A 52 -3.90 -10.77 2.08
CA PRO A 52 -4.35 -10.65 0.70
C PRO A 52 -4.56 -9.18 0.31
N ASN A 53 -3.89 -8.74 -0.77
CA ASN A 53 -4.07 -7.48 -1.51
C ASN A 53 -4.01 -6.14 -0.73
N ARG A 54 -3.94 -6.16 0.60
CA ARG A 54 -3.58 -5.01 1.44
C ARG A 54 -2.64 -5.52 2.52
N ALA A 55 -1.54 -4.82 2.74
CA ALA A 55 -0.63 -5.06 3.86
C ALA A 55 -1.42 -5.03 5.19
N LEU A 56 -0.74 -5.00 6.34
CA LEU A 56 -1.34 -4.48 7.58
C LEU A 56 -1.95 -3.05 7.41
N GLY A 57 -1.86 -2.47 6.20
CA GLY A 57 -2.69 -1.40 5.69
C GLY A 57 -2.12 -0.08 6.15
N GLY A 58 -2.99 0.84 6.53
CA GLY A 58 -2.58 2.06 7.21
C GLY A 58 -1.72 1.80 8.45
N ALA A 59 -1.88 0.66 9.13
CA ALA A 59 -1.11 0.35 10.32
C ALA A 59 0.38 0.12 10.03
N ALA A 60 0.73 -0.60 8.95
CA ALA A 60 2.13 -0.76 8.53
C ALA A 60 2.76 0.59 8.18
N ASN A 61 2.05 1.44 7.43
CA ASN A 61 2.52 2.77 7.05
C ASN A 61 2.72 3.67 8.28
N ILE A 62 1.74 3.69 9.18
CA ILE A 62 1.82 4.41 10.45
C ILE A 62 3.02 3.90 11.26
N ALA A 63 3.24 2.59 11.33
CA ALA A 63 4.33 2.03 12.10
C ALA A 63 5.71 2.17 11.42
N GLY A 64 5.75 2.40 10.11
CA GLY A 64 6.99 2.43 9.33
C GLY A 64 7.55 1.03 9.07
N LEU A 65 6.67 0.04 8.92
CA LEU A 65 7.06 -1.34 8.67
C LEU A 65 7.25 -1.60 7.17
N PRO A 66 8.31 -2.33 6.77
CA PRO A 66 8.52 -2.68 5.38
C PRO A 66 7.50 -3.72 4.92
N GLY A 67 7.12 -3.65 3.65
CA GLY A 67 6.26 -4.64 3.01
C GLY A 67 6.68 -4.88 1.56
N ILE A 68 6.49 -6.11 1.08
CA ILE A 68 6.72 -6.50 -0.31
C ILE A 68 5.45 -7.13 -0.88
N SER A 69 5.01 -6.64 -2.03
CA SER A 69 3.89 -7.19 -2.78
C SER A 69 4.42 -8.20 -3.80
N ILE A 70 3.90 -9.41 -3.78
CA ILE A 70 4.32 -10.49 -4.67
C ILE A 70 3.09 -10.97 -5.44
N PRO A 71 3.14 -10.96 -6.79
CA PRO A 71 2.06 -11.50 -7.59
C PRO A 71 1.80 -12.98 -7.30
N ASN A 72 0.53 -13.39 -7.27
CA ASN A 72 0.14 -14.75 -6.88
C ASN A 72 -0.90 -15.41 -7.78
N GLY A 73 -1.17 -14.85 -8.96
CA GLY A 73 -2.24 -15.35 -9.80
C GLY A 73 -3.00 -14.26 -10.53
N PHE A 74 -4.12 -14.71 -11.09
CA PHE A 74 -5.23 -13.90 -11.55
C PHE A 74 -6.50 -14.39 -10.84
N ASP A 75 -7.48 -13.53 -10.68
CA ASP A 75 -8.81 -13.94 -10.22
C ASP A 75 -9.63 -14.55 -11.38
N ASP A 76 -10.89 -14.90 -11.10
CA ASP A 76 -11.79 -15.53 -12.07
C ASP A 76 -12.11 -14.64 -13.29
N GLU A 77 -11.84 -13.32 -13.20
CA GLU A 77 -12.03 -12.35 -14.28
C GLU A 77 -10.73 -12.09 -15.06
N GLY A 78 -9.62 -12.74 -14.67
CA GLY A 78 -8.32 -12.54 -15.28
C GLY A 78 -7.60 -11.28 -14.79
N VAL A 79 -7.97 -10.75 -13.61
CA VAL A 79 -7.30 -9.58 -13.00
C VAL A 79 -6.13 -10.03 -12.14
N PRO A 80 -4.93 -9.43 -12.26
CA PRO A 80 -3.76 -9.81 -11.47
C PRO A 80 -4.00 -9.66 -9.97
N THR A 81 -3.58 -10.67 -9.20
CA THR A 81 -3.66 -10.67 -7.73
C THR A 81 -2.26 -10.66 -7.11
N ALA A 82 -2.16 -10.12 -5.90
CA ALA A 82 -0.92 -10.15 -5.12
C ALA A 82 -1.15 -10.45 -3.63
N LEU A 83 -0.17 -11.11 -3.04
CA LEU A 83 0.00 -11.25 -1.59
C LEU A 83 0.99 -10.20 -1.10
N ILE A 84 0.73 -9.60 0.06
CA ILE A 84 1.65 -8.65 0.67
C ILE A 84 2.23 -9.26 1.94
N PHE A 85 3.56 -9.38 1.96
CA PHE A 85 4.33 -9.79 3.13
C PHE A 85 4.84 -8.53 3.85
N THR A 86 4.52 -8.39 5.12
CA THR A 86 4.98 -7.27 5.97
C THR A 86 5.97 -7.79 7.01
N GLY A 87 7.14 -7.18 7.07
CA GLY A 87 8.22 -7.55 7.99
C GLY A 87 8.32 -6.60 9.17
N ARG A 88 9.18 -6.95 10.13
CA ARG A 88 9.61 -6.03 11.19
C ARG A 88 10.46 -4.89 10.62
N ALA A 89 10.64 -3.82 11.40
CA ALA A 89 11.53 -2.73 11.01
C ALA A 89 12.93 -3.26 10.60
N PHE A 90 13.43 -2.78 9.45
CA PHE A 90 14.71 -3.16 8.84
C PHE A 90 14.80 -4.61 8.33
N ALA A 91 13.69 -5.32 8.20
CA ALA A 91 13.65 -6.70 7.69
C ALA A 91 13.56 -6.80 6.15
N ASP A 92 13.92 -5.74 5.41
CA ASP A 92 13.78 -5.63 3.95
C ASP A 92 14.45 -6.80 3.19
N LEU A 93 15.67 -7.18 3.60
CA LEU A 93 16.39 -8.31 2.99
C LEU A 93 15.70 -9.64 3.26
N LYS A 94 15.13 -9.84 4.46
CA LYS A 94 14.36 -11.05 4.79
C LYS A 94 13.09 -11.13 3.94
N LEU A 95 12.43 -10.00 3.70
CA LEU A 95 11.27 -9.94 2.80
C LEU A 95 11.65 -10.26 1.35
N ALA A 96 12.79 -9.77 0.86
CA ALA A 96 13.28 -10.12 -0.48
C ALA A 96 13.62 -11.61 -0.61
N GLU A 97 14.19 -12.23 0.43
CA GLU A 97 14.45 -13.67 0.50
C GLU A 97 13.14 -14.47 0.46
N ILE A 98 12.15 -14.09 1.29
CA ILE A 98 10.81 -14.69 1.28
C ILE A 98 10.18 -14.57 -0.10
N ALA A 99 10.29 -13.41 -0.74
CA ALA A 99 9.70 -13.18 -2.06
C ALA A 99 10.32 -14.06 -3.14
N LYS A 100 11.64 -14.14 -3.16
CA LYS A 100 12.38 -15.02 -4.06
C LYS A 100 11.98 -16.48 -3.85
N GLU A 101 11.91 -16.92 -2.59
CA GLU A 101 11.57 -18.30 -2.27
C GLU A 101 10.13 -18.62 -2.66
N TYR A 102 9.18 -17.73 -2.37
CA TYR A 102 7.78 -17.86 -2.78
C TYR A 102 7.68 -18.03 -4.30
N GLN A 103 8.27 -17.09 -5.06
CA GLN A 103 8.24 -17.12 -6.52
C GLN A 103 8.97 -18.33 -7.12
N SER A 104 9.99 -18.87 -6.46
CA SER A 104 10.69 -20.08 -6.93
C SER A 104 9.87 -21.36 -6.80
N ARG A 105 8.87 -21.36 -5.91
CA ARG A 105 8.01 -22.51 -5.61
C ARG A 105 6.67 -22.45 -6.31
N THR A 106 6.25 -21.26 -6.73
CA THR A 106 5.06 -21.05 -7.56
C THR A 106 5.48 -20.98 -9.03
N GLU A 107 4.67 -21.49 -9.95
CA GLU A 107 4.92 -21.23 -11.37
C GLU A 107 5.01 -19.72 -11.59
N GLY A 108 6.14 -19.26 -12.11
CA GLY A 108 6.38 -17.84 -12.39
C GLY A 108 5.43 -17.39 -13.48
N LEU A 109 4.31 -16.79 -13.06
CA LEU A 109 3.38 -16.17 -13.99
C LEU A 109 4.11 -15.02 -14.68
N ASP A 110 4.10 -15.06 -16.01
CA ASP A 110 4.72 -14.01 -16.82
C ASP A 110 3.77 -12.81 -16.88
N TYR A 111 4.11 -11.78 -16.11
CA TYR A 111 3.37 -10.52 -16.08
C TYR A 111 3.93 -9.49 -17.07
N THR A 112 4.90 -9.86 -17.91
CA THR A 112 5.57 -8.92 -18.83
C THR A 112 4.57 -8.32 -19.82
N GLU A 113 3.57 -9.08 -20.24
CA GLU A 113 2.49 -8.61 -21.13
C GLU A 113 1.64 -7.49 -20.49
N LEU A 114 1.55 -7.41 -19.16
CA LEU A 114 0.83 -6.32 -18.48
C LEU A 114 1.61 -5.00 -18.47
N LEU A 115 2.95 -5.05 -18.57
CA LEU A 115 3.77 -3.83 -18.63
C LEU A 115 3.51 -3.04 -19.91
N GLU A 116 2.98 -3.70 -20.94
CA GLU A 116 2.64 -3.10 -22.23
C GLU A 116 1.21 -2.52 -22.25
N MET A 117 0.42 -2.72 -21.20
CA MET A 117 -0.94 -2.17 -21.12
C MET A 117 -0.91 -0.66 -20.83
N PRO A 118 -1.75 0.14 -21.53
CA PRO A 118 -1.82 1.58 -21.28
C PRO A 118 -2.35 1.85 -19.85
N VAL A 119 -1.60 2.65 -19.09
CA VAL A 119 -1.82 2.98 -17.66
C VAL A 119 -3.09 3.83 -17.43
N TYR A 120 -3.75 4.28 -18.51
CA TYR A 120 -4.97 5.06 -18.47
C TYR A 120 -5.78 4.76 -19.74
N GLN A 121 -6.96 4.17 -19.60
CA GLN A 121 -8.02 4.32 -20.60
C GLN A 121 -8.96 5.37 -20.04
N ASP A 122 -9.13 6.49 -20.72
CA ASP A 122 -10.11 7.49 -20.34
C ASP A 122 -11.49 6.81 -20.26
N GLU A 123 -12.08 6.74 -19.06
CA GLU A 123 -13.43 6.20 -18.83
C GLU A 123 -14.54 7.08 -19.45
N ASP A 124 -14.19 8.12 -20.21
CA ASP A 124 -15.12 9.05 -20.86
C ASP A 124 -15.50 8.67 -22.31
N ALA A 125 -15.12 7.49 -22.81
CA ALA A 125 -15.58 7.02 -24.12
C ALA A 125 -16.97 6.33 -24.10
N GLY A 126 -17.65 6.26 -22.94
CA GLY A 126 -18.91 5.53 -22.75
C GLY A 126 -20.19 6.35 -22.62
N ALA A 127 -20.13 7.69 -22.51
CA ALA A 127 -21.30 8.54 -22.27
C ALA A 127 -21.76 9.37 -23.48
N ALA A 128 -21.54 8.86 -24.70
CA ALA A 128 -22.04 9.47 -25.93
C ALA A 128 -22.53 8.43 -26.96
N SER A 129 -23.36 7.46 -26.54
CA SER A 129 -24.30 6.78 -27.45
C SER A 129 -25.36 5.98 -26.69
N SER A 130 -26.44 6.64 -26.27
CA SER A 130 -27.85 6.20 -26.40
C SER A 130 -28.74 7.07 -25.52
#